data_AF-A0A563D569-F1
#
_entry.id   AF-A0A563D569-F1
#
_cell.length_a   1.000
_cell.length_b   1.000
_cell.length_c   1.000
_cell.angle_alpha   90.00
_cell.angle_beta   90.00
_cell.angle_gamma   90.00
#
_symmetry.space_group_name_H-M   'P 1'
#
loop_
_entity.id
_entity.type
_entity.pdbx_description
1 polymer ?
#
loop_
_entity_poly.entity_id
_entity_poly.type
_entity_poly.pdbx_seq_one_letter_code
_entity_poly.pdbx_strand_id
1 'polypeptide(L)'
;MSKQSSLVKNTLIIAFGKLSTQFLTFLLLPLYTTYLATSEFGTVDLVMTYVTLLAPIITVSLEMGTFRFLIDVRGDEERQKRIISTVVRFTACMLALATAVYLLVWSFVNIPYGLYALGATVAVIVSNMFLQIARGFGDN
;
A
#
# COMPACT_ATOMS: atom_id res chain seq x y z
N MET A 1 0.77 -25.93 -22.47
CA MET A 1 1.23 -26.08 -21.07
C MET A 1 0.12 -26.73 -20.25
N SER A 2 0.43 -27.68 -19.36
CA SER A 2 -0.58 -28.25 -18.45
C SER A 2 -0.98 -27.22 -17.39
N LYS A 3 -2.24 -27.23 -16.93
CA LYS A 3 -2.74 -26.31 -15.88
C LYS A 3 -1.89 -26.37 -14.60
N GLN A 4 -1.33 -27.54 -14.27
CA GLN A 4 -0.43 -27.68 -13.12
C GLN A 4 0.90 -26.94 -13.33
N SER A 5 1.48 -27.00 -14.53
CA SER A 5 2.73 -26.29 -14.85
C SER A 5 2.55 -24.77 -14.82
N SER A 6 1.42 -24.24 -15.30
CA SER A 6 1.12 -22.80 -15.19
C SER A 6 0.90 -22.37 -13.73
N LEU A 7 0.21 -23.18 -12.92
CA LEU A 7 -0.05 -22.88 -11.51
C LEU A 7 1.25 -22.81 -10.69
N VAL A 8 2.16 -23.77 -10.87
CA VAL A 8 3.46 -23.79 -10.21
C VAL A 8 4.29 -22.57 -10.59
N LYS A 9 4.33 -22.21 -11.89
CA LYS A 9 5.06 -21.03 -12.38
C LYS A 9 4.52 -19.74 -11.75
N ASN A 10 3.20 -19.56 -11.73
CA ASN A 10 2.58 -18.35 -11.18
C ASN A 10 2.77 -18.26 -9.67
N THR A 11 2.71 -19.39 -8.97
CA THR A 11 2.99 -19.48 -7.53
C THR A 11 4.43 -19.07 -7.21
N LEU A 12 5.41 -19.58 -7.97
CA LEU A 12 6.82 -19.22 -7.77
C LEU A 12 7.09 -17.75 -8.06
N ILE A 13 6.46 -17.18 -9.09
CA ILE A 13 6.58 -15.75 -9.41
C ILE A 13 6.04 -14.89 -8.25
N ILE A 14 4.85 -15.22 -7.74
CA ILE A 14 4.23 -14.49 -6.61
C ILE A 14 5.06 -14.67 -5.33
N ALA A 15 5.52 -15.89 -5.05
CA ALA A 15 6.34 -16.20 -3.89
C ALA A 15 7.66 -15.43 -3.92
N PHE A 16 8.35 -15.42 -5.06
CA PHE A 16 9.59 -14.67 -5.21
C PHE A 16 9.36 -13.17 -5.00
N GLY A 17 8.35 -12.58 -5.64
CA GLY A 17 8.01 -11.17 -5.46
C GLY A 17 7.73 -10.80 -4.00
N LYS A 18 6.97 -11.65 -3.27
CA LYS A 18 6.68 -11.42 -1.85
C LYS A 18 7.92 -11.57 -0.96
N LEU A 19 8.72 -12.62 -1.21
CA LEU A 19 9.95 -12.88 -0.46
C LEU A 19 10.98 -11.76 -0.69
N SER A 20 11.11 -11.23 -1.91
CA SER A 20 12.03 -10.14 -2.20
C SER A 20 11.75 -8.90 -1.33
N THR A 21 10.49 -8.48 -1.21
CA THR A 21 10.13 -7.34 -0.37
C THR A 21 10.39 -7.60 1.11
N GLN A 22 9.99 -8.78 1.62
CA GLN A 22 10.20 -9.14 3.03
C GLN A 22 11.68 -9.29 3.38
N PHE A 23 12.47 -9.86 2.46
CA PHE A 23 13.91 -10.00 2.62
C PHE A 23 14.60 -8.63 2.65
N LEU A 24 14.16 -7.69 1.82
CA LEU A 24 14.65 -6.31 1.86
C LEU A 24 14.34 -5.64 3.20
N THR A 25 13.11 -5.77 3.71
CA THR A 25 12.72 -5.26 5.04
C THR A 25 13.54 -5.89 6.16
N PHE A 26 13.83 -7.20 6.08
CA PHE A 26 14.70 -7.88 7.03
C PHE A 26 16.12 -7.31 7.01
N LEU A 27 16.69 -7.04 5.84
CA LEU A 27 18.03 -6.46 5.70
C LEU A 27 18.09 -5.00 6.18
N LEU A 28 16.97 -4.27 6.09
CA LEU A 28 16.85 -2.92 6.63
C LEU A 28 16.84 -2.89 8.16
N LEU A 29 16.49 -3.98 8.85
CA LEU A 29 16.44 -4.00 10.30
C LEU A 29 17.83 -3.79 10.94
N PRO A 30 18.89 -4.55 10.58
CA PRO A 30 20.27 -4.26 11.03
C PRO A 30 20.73 -2.85 10.68
N LEU A 31 20.33 -2.32 9.51
CA LEU A 31 20.67 -0.97 9.09
C LEU A 31 20.03 0.05 10.04
N TYR A 32 18.72 -0.05 10.30
CA TYR A 32 18.01 0.84 11.21
C TYR A 32 18.55 0.76 12.63
N THR A 33 18.84 -0.43 13.15
CA THR A 33 19.35 -0.59 14.52
C THR A 33 20.80 -0.13 14.68
N THR A 34 21.57 0.01 13.60
CA THR A 34 22.94 0.55 13.65
C THR A 34 22.94 2.08 13.72
N TYR A 35 21.97 2.73 13.05
CA TYR A 35 21.93 4.19 12.92
C TYR A 35 20.94 4.88 13.86
N LEU A 36 19.89 4.19 14.32
CA LEU A 36 18.87 4.74 15.22
C LEU A 36 19.06 4.23 16.64
N ALA A 37 18.84 5.10 17.62
CA ALA A 37 18.69 4.65 19.00
C ALA A 37 17.43 3.78 19.15
N THR A 38 17.40 2.88 20.13
CA THR A 38 16.27 1.97 20.38
C THR A 38 14.93 2.71 20.56
N SER A 39 14.96 3.91 21.16
CA SER A 39 13.78 4.78 21.33
C SER A 39 13.27 5.37 20.01
N GLU A 40 14.18 5.73 19.10
CA GLU A 40 13.83 6.26 17.78
C GLU A 40 13.27 5.16 16.89
N PHE A 41 13.88 3.98 16.92
CA PHE A 41 13.37 2.80 16.21
C PHE A 41 11.97 2.41 16.70
N GLY A 42 11.75 2.41 18.02
CA GLY A 42 10.43 2.17 18.61
C GLY A 42 9.38 3.20 18.19
N THR A 43 9.78 4.45 17.99
CA THR A 43 8.89 5.51 17.48
C THR A 43 8.50 5.25 16.02
N VAL A 44 9.47 4.90 15.17
CA VAL A 44 9.23 4.58 13.76
C VAL A 44 8.32 3.36 13.62
N ASP A 45 8.55 2.31 14.41
CA ASP A 45 7.73 1.09 14.39
C ASP A 45 6.27 1.37 14.80
N LEU A 46 6.06 2.19 15.84
CA LEU A 46 4.74 2.67 16.23
C LEU A 46 4.06 3.47 15.11
N VAL A 47 4.78 4.40 14.48
CA VAL A 47 4.27 5.17 13.33
C VAL A 47 3.82 4.24 12.21
N MET A 48 4.64 3.24 11.85
CA MET A 48 4.29 2.26 10.80
C MET A 48 3.10 1.39 11.19
N THR A 49 2.96 1.04 12.47
CA THR A 49 1.79 0.31 12.99
C THR A 49 0.52 1.13 12.83
N TYR A 50 0.53 2.42 13.17
CA TYR A 50 -0.61 3.31 12.93
C TYR A 50 -0.89 3.51 11.45
N VAL A 51 0.14 3.68 10.61
CA VAL A 51 -0.02 3.81 9.16
C VAL A 51 -0.73 2.58 8.58
N THR A 52 -0.28 1.38 8.94
CA THR A 52 -0.89 0.14 8.43
C THR A 52 -2.31 -0.09 8.96
N LEU A 53 -2.62 0.37 10.17
CA LEU A 53 -3.97 0.34 10.74
C LEU A 53 -4.92 1.34 10.07
N LEU A 54 -4.46 2.57 9.85
CA LEU A 54 -5.29 3.67 9.34
C LEU A 54 -5.46 3.64 7.83
N ALA A 55 -4.48 3.13 7.08
CA ALA A 55 -4.55 3.06 5.62
C ALA A 55 -5.87 2.45 5.09
N PRO A 56 -6.30 1.24 5.49
CA PRO A 56 -7.57 0.66 5.00
C PRO A 56 -8.80 1.44 5.47
N ILE A 57 -8.73 2.14 6.61
CA ILE A 57 -9.83 2.98 7.11
C ILE A 57 -9.97 4.23 6.23
N ILE A 58 -8.85 4.89 5.92
CA ILE A 58 -8.82 6.08 5.05
C ILE A 58 -9.30 5.75 3.64
N THR A 59 -8.89 4.60 3.09
CA THR A 59 -9.29 4.18 1.74
C THR A 59 -10.65 3.49 1.71
N VAL A 60 -11.27 3.23 2.87
CA VAL A 60 -12.47 2.39 3.00
C VAL A 60 -12.26 1.01 2.35
N SER A 61 -11.03 0.52 2.38
CA SER A 61 -10.58 -0.72 1.73
C SER A 61 -10.93 -0.82 0.23
N LEU A 62 -11.03 0.32 -0.45
CA LEU A 62 -11.41 0.38 -1.87
C LEU A 62 -10.42 -0.37 -2.78
N GLU A 63 -9.16 -0.49 -2.37
CA GLU A 63 -8.14 -1.23 -3.12
C GLU A 63 -8.52 -2.70 -3.33
N MET A 64 -9.22 -3.33 -2.38
CA MET A 64 -9.71 -4.71 -2.51
C MET A 64 -10.88 -4.80 -3.49
N GLY A 65 -11.78 -3.82 -3.47
CA GLY A 65 -12.86 -3.70 -4.45
C GLY A 65 -12.33 -3.47 -5.86
N THR A 66 -11.28 -2.67 -5.99
CA THR A 66 -10.62 -2.35 -7.27
C THR A 66 -10.10 -3.60 -7.94
N PHE A 67 -9.37 -4.46 -7.21
CA PHE A 67 -8.89 -5.73 -7.73
C PHE A 67 -10.03 -6.59 -8.28
N ARG A 68 -11.13 -6.72 -7.52
CA ARG A 68 -12.29 -7.52 -7.92
C ARG A 68 -12.99 -6.97 -9.16
N PHE A 69 -13.30 -5.67 -9.17
CA PHE A 69 -13.97 -5.05 -10.32
C PHE A 69 -13.12 -5.11 -11.59
N LEU A 70 -11.79 -5.03 -11.48
CA LEU A 70 -10.89 -5.15 -12.64
C LEU A 70 -10.87 -6.57 -13.22
N ILE A 71 -11.04 -7.61 -12.40
CA ILE A 71 -11.17 -8.99 -12.87
C ILE A 71 -12.46 -9.17 -13.65
N ASP A 72 -13.58 -8.63 -13.14
CA ASP A 72 -14.91 -8.79 -13.75
C ASP A 72 -15.01 -8.15 -15.15
N VAL A 73 -14.16 -7.17 -15.46
CA VAL A 73 -14.12 -6.48 -16.76
C VAL A 73 -12.85 -6.76 -17.57
N ARG A 74 -12.18 -7.89 -17.33
CA ARG A 74 -10.99 -8.27 -18.11
C ARG A 74 -11.29 -8.33 -19.61
N GLY A 75 -10.43 -7.70 -20.40
CA GLY A 75 -10.59 -7.59 -21.86
C GLY A 75 -11.45 -6.41 -22.32
N ASP A 76 -12.09 -5.66 -21.42
CA ASP A 76 -12.81 -4.43 -21.73
C ASP A 76 -12.01 -3.22 -21.23
N GLU A 77 -11.12 -2.70 -22.10
CA GLU A 77 -10.21 -1.60 -21.78
C GLU A 77 -10.93 -0.32 -21.34
N GLU A 78 -12.07 0.00 -21.95
CA GLU A 78 -12.86 1.18 -21.63
C GLU A 78 -13.44 1.10 -20.21
N ARG A 79 -14.00 -0.06 -19.84
CA ARG A 79 -14.49 -0.28 -18.47
C ARG A 79 -13.37 -0.31 -17.45
N GLN A 80 -12.24 -0.93 -17.76
CA GLN A 80 -11.06 -0.94 -16.89
C GLN A 80 -10.56 0.48 -16.61
N LYS A 81 -10.41 1.30 -17.66
CA LYS A 81 -10.00 2.71 -17.53
C LYS A 81 -11.00 3.52 -16.71
N ARG A 82 -12.30 3.29 -16.88
CA ARG A 82 -13.35 3.94 -16.08
C ARG A 82 -13.25 3.57 -14.60
N ILE A 83 -13.04 2.29 -14.28
CA ILE A 83 -12.86 1.82 -12.90
C ILE A 83 -11.62 2.47 -12.28
N ILE A 84 -10.47 2.39 -12.95
CA ILE A 84 -9.20 2.91 -12.43
C ILE A 84 -9.27 4.42 -12.22
N SER A 85 -9.76 5.18 -13.19
CA SER A 85 -9.89 6.63 -13.05
C SER A 85 -10.86 7.03 -11.95
N THR A 86 -11.90 6.23 -11.68
CA THR A 86 -12.84 6.46 -10.57
C THR A 86 -12.18 6.18 -9.23
N VAL A 87 -11.51 5.04 -9.09
CA VAL A 87 -10.78 4.64 -7.88
C VAL A 87 -9.68 5.64 -7.55
N VAL A 88 -8.85 6.01 -8.53
CA VAL A 88 -7.73 6.94 -8.32
C VAL A 88 -8.26 8.31 -7.87
N ARG A 89 -9.33 8.83 -8.49
CA ARG A 89 -9.94 10.10 -8.07
C ARG A 89 -10.52 10.02 -6.66
N PHE A 90 -11.23 8.95 -6.35
CA PHE A 90 -11.80 8.76 -5.02
C PHE A 90 -10.71 8.67 -3.95
N THR A 91 -9.68 7.84 -4.17
CA THR A 91 -8.54 7.71 -3.25
C THR A 91 -7.80 9.03 -3.09
N ALA A 92 -7.62 9.81 -4.17
CA ALA A 92 -7.02 11.14 -4.09
C ALA A 92 -7.85 12.11 -3.22
N CYS A 93 -9.17 12.10 -3.36
CA CYS A 93 -10.06 12.89 -2.51
C CYS A 93 -9.97 12.47 -1.03
N MET A 94 -9.98 11.16 -0.75
CA MET A 94 -9.86 10.66 0.63
C MET A 94 -8.49 10.96 1.24
N LEU A 95 -7.41 10.87 0.45
CA LEU A 95 -6.07 11.26 0.86
C LEU A 95 -5.99 12.76 1.17
N ALA A 96 -6.57 13.62 0.34
CA ALA A 96 -6.62 15.05 0.58
C ALA A 96 -7.37 15.37 1.88
N LEU A 97 -8.52 14.73 2.11
CA LEU A 97 -9.29 14.87 3.35
C LEU A 97 -8.49 14.39 4.57
N ALA A 98 -7.91 13.19 4.51
CA ALA A 98 -7.11 12.64 5.58
C ALA A 98 -5.88 13.51 5.89
N THR A 99 -5.26 14.09 4.86
CA THR A 99 -4.13 15.02 5.01
C THR A 99 -4.57 16.31 5.70
N ALA A 100 -5.71 16.89 5.31
CA ALA A 100 -6.25 18.08 5.96
C ALA A 100 -6.57 17.84 7.45
N VAL A 101 -7.20 16.70 7.76
CA VAL A 101 -7.48 16.29 9.15
C VAL A 101 -6.18 16.09 9.93
N TYR A 102 -5.18 15.43 9.32
CA TYR A 102 -3.88 15.22 9.94
C TYR A 102 -3.17 16.53 10.28
N LEU A 103 -3.13 17.49 9.35
CA LEU A 103 -2.51 18.80 9.56
C LEU A 103 -3.23 19.60 10.67
N LEU A 104 -4.56 19.48 10.75
CA LEU A 104 -5.33 20.10 11.83
C LEU A 104 -4.93 19.50 13.18
N VAL A 105 -4.89 18.17 13.30
CA VAL A 105 -4.49 17.48 14.55
C VAL A 105 -3.04 17.83 14.92
N TRP A 106 -2.15 17.89 13.94
CA TRP A 106 -0.74 18.23 14.15
C TRP A 106 -0.56 19.65 14.71
N SER A 107 -1.49 20.57 14.43
CA SER A 107 -1.49 21.91 15.03
C SER A 107 -1.76 21.89 16.54
N PHE A 108 -2.40 20.86 17.07
CA PHE A 108 -2.73 20.72 18.49
C PHE A 108 -1.83 19.71 19.22
N VAL A 109 -1.22 18.78 18.50
CA VAL A 109 -0.43 17.67 19.06
C VAL A 109 0.93 17.63 18.39
N ASN A 110 2.01 17.70 19.17
CA ASN A 110 3.36 17.49 18.67
C ASN A 110 3.61 16.00 18.43
N ILE A 111 3.64 15.60 17.16
CA ILE A 111 3.96 14.23 16.75
C ILE A 111 5.43 14.17 16.32
N PRO A 112 6.29 13.39 17.00
CA PRO A 112 7.66 13.16 16.56
C PRO A 112 7.67 12.61 15.13
N TYR A 113 8.53 13.18 14.26
CA TYR A 113 8.61 12.78 12.86
C TYR A 113 7.28 12.91 12.09
N GLY A 114 6.38 13.82 12.49
CA GLY A 114 5.04 13.93 11.93
C GLY A 114 4.98 14.07 10.40
N LEU A 115 5.92 14.77 9.77
CA LEU A 115 5.96 14.86 8.31
C LEU A 115 6.31 13.50 7.65
N TYR A 116 7.19 12.72 8.27
CA TYR A 116 7.54 11.37 7.80
C TYR A 116 6.36 10.41 7.97
N ALA A 117 5.59 10.52 9.06
CA ALA A 117 4.39 9.73 9.27
C ALA A 117 3.32 9.99 8.19
N LEU A 118 3.11 11.26 7.83
CA LEU A 118 2.22 11.64 6.73
C LEU A 118 2.72 11.09 5.40
N GLY A 119 4.00 11.28 5.09
CA GLY A 119 4.63 10.76 3.87
C GLY A 119 4.52 9.23 3.77
N ALA A 120 4.77 8.52 4.86
CA ALA A 120 4.61 7.07 4.94
C ALA A 120 3.16 6.63 4.70
N THR A 121 2.18 7.35 5.28
CA THR A 121 0.76 7.07 5.07
C THR A 121 0.37 7.18 3.60
N VAL A 122 0.75 8.29 2.95
CA VAL A 122 0.50 8.50 1.52
C VAL A 122 1.17 7.42 0.69
N ALA A 123 2.45 7.11 0.97
CA ALA A 123 3.22 6.11 0.25
C ALA A 123 2.58 4.70 0.37
N VAL A 124 2.15 4.30 1.55
CA VAL A 124 1.51 3.00 1.79
C VAL A 124 0.18 2.90 1.04
N ILE A 125 -0.68 3.92 1.13
CA ILE A 125 -1.97 3.93 0.43
C ILE A 125 -1.77 3.86 -1.09
N VAL A 126 -0.87 4.68 -1.64
CA VAL A 126 -0.57 4.71 -3.07
C VAL A 126 0.04 3.38 -3.53
N SER A 127 0.98 2.82 -2.77
CA SER A 127 1.61 1.53 -3.06
C SER A 127 0.57 0.39 -3.08
N ASN A 128 -0.32 0.35 -2.08
CA ASN A 128 -1.38 -0.66 -2.01
C ASN A 128 -2.35 -0.54 -3.18
N MET A 129 -2.76 0.67 -3.54
CA MET A 129 -3.65 0.90 -4.69
C MET A 129 -3.01 0.43 -6.00
N PHE A 130 -1.75 0.81 -6.27
CA PHE A 130 -1.05 0.37 -7.47
C PHE A 130 -0.84 -1.14 -7.52
N LEU A 131 -0.53 -1.77 -6.38
CA LEU A 131 -0.39 -3.21 -6.28
C LEU A 131 -1.69 -3.93 -6.67
N GLN A 132 -2.84 -3.44 -6.20
CA GLN A 132 -4.13 -4.06 -6.52
C GLN A 132 -4.56 -3.82 -7.97
N ILE A 133 -4.26 -2.64 -8.53
CA ILE A 133 -4.47 -2.36 -9.96
C ILE A 133 -3.61 -3.29 -10.82
N ALA A 134 -2.31 -3.40 -10.53
CA ALA A 134 -1.39 -4.28 -11.25
C ALA A 134 -1.82 -5.75 -11.17
N ARG A 135 -2.29 -6.20 -10.01
CA ARG A 135 -2.88 -7.54 -9.85
C ARG A 135 -4.16 -7.72 -10.66
N GLY A 136 -5.01 -6.70 -10.74
CA GLY A 136 -6.24 -6.72 -11.53
C GLY A 136 -5.99 -6.97 -13.02
N PHE A 137 -4.91 -6.37 -13.55
CA PHE A 137 -4.44 -6.58 -14.92
C PHE A 137 -3.70 -7.91 -15.15
N GLY A 138 -3.08 -8.49 -14.11
CA GLY A 138 -2.24 -9.67 -14.27
C GLY A 138 -3.04 -10.93 -14.61
N ASP A 139 -2.75 -11.56 -15.76
CA ASP A 139 -3.32 -12.84 -16.20
C ASP A 139 -2.69 -14.08 -15.53
N ASN A 140 -2.34 -13.96 -14.25
CA ASN A 140 -1.73 -15.04 -13.48
C ASN A 140 -2.76 -15.91 -12.75
#